data_AF-F2VR16-F1
#
_entry.id   AF-F2VR16-F1
#
_cell.length_a   1.000
_cell.length_b   1.000
_cell.length_c   1.000
_cell.angle_alpha   90.00
_cell.angle_beta   90.00
_cell.angle_gamma   90.00
#
_symmetry.space_group_name_H-M   'P 1'
#
loop_
_entity.id
_entity.type
_entity.pdbx_description
1 polymer ?
#
loop_
_entity_poly.entity_id
_entity_poly.type
_entity_poly.pdbx_seq_one_letter_code
_entity_poly.pdbx_strand_id
1 'polypeptide(L)'
;DDVVEKLNLFLDLLQAYRDLSERHERGVLHEHQRALHKYGMMKRQMMSATVQPKEQASVEQLESRIVQQENAIQTMELRNYFSLFCLHQETQLIFIYLPITSHILGAFVNSQVQGHREMGAVWNELQPKLGCLFGGNNGLKPPSEA
;
A
#
# COMPACT_ATOMS: atom_id res chain seq x y z
N ASP A 1 23.56 -6.80 8.30
CA ASP A 1 22.43 -6.65 7.40
C ASP A 1 21.26 -6.07 8.16
N ASP A 2 20.85 -4.86 7.78
CA ASP A 2 19.68 -4.13 8.29
C ASP A 2 18.44 -4.34 7.38
N VAL A 3 18.41 -5.48 6.68
CA VAL A 3 17.41 -5.79 5.64
C VAL A 3 16.01 -5.88 6.24
N VAL A 4 15.89 -6.45 7.45
CA VAL A 4 14.61 -6.60 8.16
C VAL A 4 14.08 -5.24 8.59
N GLU A 5 14.94 -4.37 9.10
CA GLU A 5 14.62 -3.00 9.50
C GLU A 5 14.18 -2.17 8.29
N LYS A 6 14.90 -2.28 7.17
CA LYS A 6 14.53 -1.65 5.89
C LYS A 6 13.17 -2.14 5.36
N LEU A 7 12.91 -3.45 5.46
CA LEU A 7 11.64 -4.04 5.06
C LEU A 7 10.49 -3.53 5.93
N ASN A 8 10.67 -3.52 7.25
CA ASN A 8 9.68 -3.03 8.19
C ASN A 8 9.38 -1.55 7.96
N LEU A 9 10.40 -0.71 7.80
CA LEU A 9 10.21 0.70 7.48
C LEU A 9 9.40 0.89 6.20
N PHE A 10 9.73 0.16 5.14
CA PHE A 10 9.01 0.30 3.87
C PHE A 10 7.56 -0.18 3.98
N LEU A 11 7.31 -1.25 4.76
CA LEU A 11 5.97 -1.73 5.06
C LEU A 11 5.16 -0.69 5.84
N ASP A 12 5.76 -0.09 6.88
CA ASP A 12 5.12 0.96 7.69
C ASP A 12 4.70 2.15 6.82
N LEU A 13 5.56 2.60 5.90
CA LEU A 13 5.27 3.68 4.96
C LEU A 13 4.10 3.33 4.03
N LEU A 14 4.12 2.13 3.44
CA LEU A 14 3.05 1.67 2.56
C LEU A 14 1.71 1.56 3.30
N GLN A 15 1.74 1.08 4.53
CA GLN A 15 0.56 0.94 5.36
C GLN A 15 -0.01 2.30 5.78
N ALA A 16 0.84 3.24 6.20
CA ALA A 16 0.42 4.60 6.51
C ALA A 16 -0.23 5.28 5.30
N TYR A 17 0.35 5.16 4.12
CA TYR A 17 -0.22 5.69 2.87
C TYR A 17 -1.58 5.05 2.53
N ARG A 18 -1.69 3.72 2.66
CA ARG A 18 -2.95 3.00 2.44
C ARG A 18 -4.04 3.51 3.38
N ASP A 19 -3.72 3.64 4.67
CA ASP A 19 -4.67 4.06 5.70
C ASP A 19 -5.10 5.52 5.51
N LEU A 20 -4.19 6.39 5.09
CA LEU A 20 -4.52 7.77 4.73
C LEU A 20 -5.41 7.84 3.48
N SER A 21 -5.13 7.01 2.47
CA SER A 21 -5.92 6.93 1.24
C SER A 21 -7.34 6.48 1.54
N GLU A 22 -7.50 5.42 2.34
CA GLU A 22 -8.80 4.90 2.75
C GLU A 22 -9.60 5.92 3.57
N ARG A 23 -8.93 6.65 4.47
CA ARG A 23 -9.56 7.73 5.26
C ARG A 23 -10.00 8.91 4.40
N HIS A 24 -9.20 9.28 3.41
CA HIS A 24 -9.54 10.33 2.48
C HIS A 24 -10.78 9.96 1.66
N GLU A 25 -10.77 8.79 1.02
CA GLU A 25 -11.85 8.33 0.15
C GLU A 25 -13.17 8.13 0.91
N ARG A 26 -13.12 7.39 2.01
CA ARG A 26 -14.32 6.98 2.76
C ARG A 26 -14.81 8.01 3.77
N GLY A 27 -13.92 8.89 4.23
CA GLY A 27 -14.23 9.96 5.15
C GLY A 27 -14.41 11.28 4.40
N VAL A 28 -13.30 11.97 4.16
CA VAL A 28 -13.29 13.37 3.72
C VAL A 28 -14.02 13.58 2.38
N LEU A 29 -13.65 12.81 1.36
CA LEU A 29 -14.22 12.93 0.02
C LEU A 29 -15.71 12.52 0.02
N HIS A 30 -16.04 11.40 0.67
CA HIS A 30 -17.41 10.92 0.76
C HIS A 30 -18.34 11.91 1.47
N GLU A 31 -17.92 12.44 2.62
CA GLU A 31 -18.69 13.44 3.36
C GLU A 31 -18.88 14.72 2.53
N HIS A 32 -17.82 15.19 1.86
CA HIS A 32 -17.88 16.37 1.00
C HIS A 32 -18.87 16.18 -0.17
N GLN A 33 -18.83 15.03 -0.85
CA GLN A 33 -19.78 14.70 -1.92
C GLN A 33 -21.23 14.63 -1.40
N ARG A 34 -21.45 14.05 -0.21
CA ARG A 34 -22.77 13.99 0.42
C ARG A 34 -23.32 15.38 0.73
N ALA A 35 -22.46 16.28 1.22
CA ALA A 35 -22.82 17.67 1.51
C ALA A 35 -23.20 18.44 0.23
N LEU A 36 -22.44 18.27 -0.86
CA LEU A 36 -22.75 18.83 -2.18
C LEU A 36 -24.08 18.32 -2.73
N HIS A 37 -24.35 17.01 -2.59
CA HIS A 37 -25.62 16.43 -3.03
C HIS A 37 -26.81 17.03 -2.27
N LYS A 38 -26.70 17.15 -0.94
CA LYS A 38 -27.72 17.77 -0.09
C LYS A 38 -27.96 19.24 -0.48
N TYR A 39 -26.89 20.00 -0.71
CA TYR A 39 -26.99 21.37 -1.20
C TYR A 39 -27.74 21.46 -2.53
N GLY A 40 -27.42 20.58 -3.49
CA GLY A 40 -28.12 20.50 -4.77
C GLY A 40 -29.62 20.24 -4.64
N MET A 41 -30.02 19.35 -3.71
CA MET A 41 -31.45 19.13 -3.41
C MET A 41 -32.12 20.36 -2.83
N MET A 42 -31.46 21.06 -1.88
CA MET A 42 -32.01 22.26 -1.25
C MET A 42 -32.20 23.39 -2.27
N LYS A 43 -31.26 23.58 -3.20
CA LYS A 43 -31.41 24.56 -4.29
C LYS A 43 -32.60 24.26 -5.21
N ARG A 44 -32.80 22.99 -5.58
CA ARG A 44 -33.97 22.59 -6.37
C ARG A 44 -35.28 22.87 -5.63
N GLN A 45 -35.32 22.57 -4.33
CA GLN A 45 -36.48 22.86 -3.49
C GLN A 45 -36.78 24.37 -3.44
N MET A 46 -35.75 25.21 -3.33
CA MET A 46 -35.91 26.67 -3.30
C MET A 46 -36.50 27.20 -4.60
N MET A 47 -36.04 26.69 -5.75
CA MET A 47 -36.60 27.04 -7.07
C MET A 47 -38.08 26.65 -7.21
N SER A 48 -38.52 25.57 -6.57
CA SER A 48 -39.94 25.17 -6.57
C SER A 48 -40.80 26.01 -5.63
N ALA A 49 -40.25 26.40 -4.47
CA ALA A 49 -40.98 27.16 -3.45
C ALA A 49 -41.20 28.64 -3.83
N THR A 50 -40.24 29.26 -4.52
CA THR A 50 -40.34 30.68 -4.95
C THR A 50 -41.43 30.93 -6.00
N VAL A 51 -41.97 29.89 -6.63
CA VAL A 51 -43.08 29.99 -7.60
C VAL A 51 -44.45 29.95 -6.90
N GLN A 52 -44.52 29.60 -5.60
CA GLN A 52 -45.77 29.54 -4.83
C GLN A 52 -45.98 30.76 -3.91
N PRO A 53 -47.01 31.61 -4.12
CA PRO A 53 -47.19 32.87 -3.39
C PRO A 53 -47.52 32.74 -1.89
N LYS A 54 -47.89 31.55 -1.39
CA LYS A 54 -48.40 31.34 -0.01
C LYS A 54 -47.33 30.92 1.00
N GLU A 55 -46.06 30.86 0.62
CA GLU A 55 -45.00 30.19 1.37
C GLU A 55 -43.77 31.07 1.71
N GLN A 56 -43.91 32.40 1.75
CA GLN A 56 -42.78 33.32 2.00
C GLN A 56 -41.93 33.00 3.24
N ALA A 57 -42.55 32.62 4.37
CA ALA A 57 -41.82 32.24 5.59
C ALA A 57 -41.05 30.91 5.44
N SER A 58 -41.51 29.98 4.60
CA SER A 58 -40.79 28.72 4.33
C SER A 58 -39.59 28.95 3.40
N VAL A 59 -39.69 29.93 2.50
CA VAL A 59 -38.61 30.35 1.59
C VAL A 59 -37.45 30.97 2.38
N GLU A 60 -37.72 31.90 3.30
CA GLU A 60 -36.67 32.52 4.13
C GLU A 60 -35.93 31.49 5.01
N GLN A 61 -36.67 30.53 5.59
CA GLN A 61 -36.07 29.43 6.35
C GLN A 61 -35.20 28.53 5.47
N LEU A 62 -35.64 28.24 4.25
CA LEU A 62 -34.88 27.42 3.31
C LEU A 62 -33.59 28.14 2.85
N GLU A 63 -33.67 29.44 2.60
CA GLU A 63 -32.52 30.29 2.27
C GLU A 63 -31.47 30.28 3.39
N SER A 64 -31.90 30.50 4.64
CA SER A 64 -31.00 30.42 5.81
C SER A 64 -30.28 29.06 5.89
N ARG A 65 -31.02 27.96 5.67
CA ARG A 65 -30.43 26.61 5.67
C ARG A 65 -29.46 26.40 4.51
N ILE A 66 -29.72 26.99 3.34
CA ILE A 66 -28.81 26.94 2.18
C ILE A 66 -27.49 27.64 2.50
N VAL A 67 -27.55 28.85 3.07
CA VAL A 67 -26.35 29.60 3.48
C VAL A 67 -25.53 28.84 4.53
N GLN A 68 -26.20 28.20 5.50
CA GLN A 68 -25.51 27.34 6.47
C GLN A 68 -24.81 26.14 5.81
N GLN A 69 -25.47 25.52 4.82
CA GLN A 69 -24.91 24.40 4.07
C GLN A 69 -23.71 24.83 3.21
N GLU A 70 -23.72 26.04 2.64
CA GLU A 70 -22.58 26.60 1.88
C GLU A 70 -21.35 26.80 2.78
N ASN A 71 -21.53 27.38 3.97
CA ASN A 71 -20.44 27.55 4.95
C ASN A 71 -19.84 26.19 5.37
N ALA A 72 -20.70 25.18 5.57
CA ALA A 72 -20.25 23.84 5.87
C ALA A 72 -19.44 23.23 4.70
N ILE A 73 -19.91 23.38 3.46
CA ILE A 73 -19.20 22.89 2.26
C ILE A 73 -17.83 23.54 2.15
N GLN A 74 -17.72 24.86 2.33
CA GLN A 74 -16.43 25.56 2.25
C GLN A 74 -15.42 25.03 3.28
N THR A 75 -15.89 24.72 4.49
CA THR A 75 -15.06 24.10 5.53
C THR A 75 -14.61 22.69 5.13
N MET A 76 -15.51 21.91 4.54
CA MET A 76 -15.22 20.53 4.07
C MET A 76 -14.27 20.53 2.88
N GLU A 77 -14.38 21.52 1.99
CA GLU A 77 -13.51 21.70 0.84
C GLU A 77 -12.06 22.00 1.27
N LEU A 78 -11.86 22.85 2.28
CA LEU A 78 -10.54 23.09 2.88
C LEU A 78 -9.94 21.81 3.47
N ARG A 79 -10.74 21.00 4.17
CA ARG A 79 -10.31 19.69 4.68
C ARG A 79 -9.94 18.72 3.55
N ASN A 80 -10.72 18.73 2.46
CA ASN A 80 -10.46 17.92 1.28
C ASN A 80 -9.13 18.28 0.62
N TYR A 81 -8.87 19.57 0.40
CA TYR A 81 -7.61 20.04 -0.15
C TYR A 81 -6.41 19.69 0.74
N PHE A 82 -6.53 19.90 2.05
CA PHE A 82 -5.48 19.53 2.99
C PHE A 82 -5.20 18.02 2.98
N SER A 83 -6.23 17.19 2.96
CA SER A 83 -6.09 15.74 2.89
C SER A 83 -5.41 15.28 1.60
N LEU A 84 -5.72 15.90 0.46
CA LEU A 84 -5.05 15.63 -0.81
C LEU A 84 -3.58 16.05 -0.79
N PHE A 85 -3.27 17.19 -0.16
CA PHE A 85 -1.89 17.62 0.04
C PHE A 85 -1.11 16.59 0.87
N CYS A 86 -1.67 16.09 1.97
CA CYS A 86 -1.04 15.03 2.76
C CYS A 86 -0.82 13.74 1.95
N LEU A 87 -1.81 13.31 1.16
CA LEU A 87 -1.66 12.15 0.28
C LEU A 87 -0.53 12.32 -0.73
N HIS A 88 -0.41 13.52 -1.31
CA HIS A 88 0.69 13.83 -2.20
C HIS A 88 2.04 13.72 -1.48
N GLN A 89 2.18 14.28 -0.28
CA GLN A 89 3.43 14.18 0.49
C GLN A 89 3.79 12.73 0.83
N GLU A 90 2.83 11.91 1.26
CA GLU A 90 3.05 10.48 1.52
C GLU A 90 3.44 9.72 0.24
N THR A 91 2.84 10.08 -0.90
CA THR A 91 3.21 9.49 -2.21
C THR A 91 4.67 9.82 -2.56
N GLN A 92 5.09 11.06 -2.35
CA GLN A 92 6.49 11.47 -2.55
C GLN A 92 7.43 10.69 -1.62
N LEU A 93 7.03 10.47 -0.37
CA LEU A 93 7.79 9.69 0.60
C LEU A 93 7.97 8.23 0.13
N ILE A 94 6.91 7.58 -0.37
CA ILE A 94 7.02 6.25 -0.97
C ILE A 94 8.05 6.24 -2.10
N PHE A 95 8.01 7.20 -3.01
CA PHE A 95 8.95 7.26 -4.13
C PHE A 95 10.42 7.43 -3.68
N ILE A 96 10.66 8.21 -2.62
CA ILE A 96 11.99 8.38 -2.03
C ILE A 96 12.52 7.04 -1.48
N TYR A 97 11.67 6.24 -0.84
CA TYR A 97 12.05 5.00 -0.18
C TYR A 97 11.96 3.76 -1.08
N LEU A 98 11.29 3.84 -2.24
CA LEU A 98 11.14 2.75 -3.20
C LEU A 98 12.47 2.04 -3.56
N PRO A 99 13.62 2.73 -3.72
CA PRO A 99 14.89 2.07 -4.02
C PRO A 99 15.35 1.06 -2.96
N ILE A 100 14.86 1.13 -1.71
CA ILE A 100 15.16 0.14 -0.66
C ILE A 100 14.80 -1.28 -1.13
N THR A 101 13.76 -1.45 -1.93
CA THR A 101 13.35 -2.76 -2.46
C THR A 101 14.47 -3.44 -3.23
N SER A 102 15.26 -2.68 -4.00
CA SER A 102 16.41 -3.21 -4.74
C SER A 102 17.51 -3.70 -3.82
N HIS A 103 17.76 -3.00 -2.72
CA HIS A 103 18.75 -3.41 -1.71
C HIS A 103 18.30 -4.69 -1.00
N ILE A 104 17.01 -4.79 -0.63
CA ILE A 104 16.43 -5.98 -0.01
C ILE A 104 16.55 -7.18 -0.94
N LEU A 105 16.16 -7.02 -2.21
CA LEU A 105 16.27 -8.08 -3.23
C LEU A 105 17.73 -8.49 -3.45
N GLY A 106 18.65 -7.53 -3.53
CA GLY A 106 20.07 -7.81 -3.66
C GLY A 106 20.63 -8.61 -2.49
N ALA A 107 20.29 -8.22 -1.25
CA ALA A 107 20.70 -8.96 -0.06
C ALA A 107 20.12 -10.38 -0.03
N PHE A 108 18.85 -10.55 -0.43
CA PHE A 108 18.23 -11.87 -0.54
C PHE A 108 18.96 -12.76 -1.55
N VAL A 109 19.20 -12.26 -2.77
CA VAL A 109 19.92 -13.00 -3.82
C VAL A 109 21.33 -13.38 -3.35
N ASN A 110 22.06 -12.45 -2.74
CA ASN A 110 23.40 -12.72 -2.23
C ASN A 110 23.40 -13.80 -1.14
N SER A 111 22.43 -13.76 -0.23
CA SER A 111 22.24 -14.77 0.81
C SER A 111 21.97 -16.16 0.20
N GLN A 112 21.10 -16.24 -0.82
CA GLN A 112 20.82 -17.50 -1.51
C GLN A 112 22.05 -18.05 -2.25
N VAL A 113 22.77 -17.19 -2.98
CA VAL A 113 24.01 -17.58 -3.67
C VAL A 113 25.05 -18.09 -2.67
N GLN A 114 25.21 -17.41 -1.54
CA GLN A 114 26.14 -17.80 -0.51
C GLN A 114 25.76 -19.15 0.12
N GLY A 115 24.48 -19.33 0.49
CA GLY A 115 23.99 -20.60 1.03
C GLY A 115 24.19 -21.78 0.07
N HIS A 116 23.96 -21.57 -1.24
CA HIS A 116 24.23 -22.61 -2.25
C HIS A 116 25.72 -22.93 -2.40
N ARG A 117 26.60 -21.92 -2.30
CA ARG A 117 28.07 -22.15 -2.33
C ARG A 117 28.53 -22.97 -1.13
N GLU A 118 28.05 -22.60 0.06
CA GLU A 118 28.38 -23.31 1.31
C GLU A 118 27.87 -24.75 1.27
N MET A 119 26.63 -24.96 0.83
CA MET A 119 26.06 -26.29 0.65
C MET A 119 26.84 -27.11 -0.39
N GLY A 120 27.24 -26.50 -1.50
CA GLY A 120 28.09 -27.13 -2.51
C GLY A 120 29.45 -27.56 -1.94
N ALA A 121 30.05 -26.75 -1.08
CA ALA A 121 31.29 -27.10 -0.39
C ALA A 121 31.10 -28.32 0.53
N VAL A 122 30.00 -28.37 1.29
CA VAL A 122 29.64 -29.53 2.13
C VAL A 122 29.48 -30.79 1.28
N TRP A 123 28.81 -30.71 0.13
CA TRP A 123 28.67 -31.86 -0.77
C TRP A 123 29.99 -32.33 -1.35
N ASN A 124 30.86 -31.41 -1.76
CA ASN A 124 32.20 -31.74 -2.26
C ASN A 124 33.07 -32.40 -1.19
N GLU A 125 32.90 -32.04 0.09
CA GLU A 125 33.59 -32.70 1.20
C GLU A 125 33.01 -34.08 1.54
N LEU A 126 31.68 -34.22 1.44
CA LEU A 126 30.96 -35.44 1.78
C LEU A 126 31.14 -36.53 0.71
N GLN A 127 31.13 -36.16 -0.57
CA GLN A 127 31.22 -37.08 -1.70
C GLN A 127 32.35 -38.12 -1.57
N PRO A 128 33.63 -37.76 -1.31
CA PRO A 128 34.70 -38.75 -1.17
C PRO A 128 34.53 -39.64 0.07
N LYS A 129 33.94 -39.12 1.15
CA LYS A 129 33.67 -39.90 2.38
C LYS A 129 32.60 -40.96 2.17
N LEU A 130 31.64 -40.70 1.29
CA LEU A 130 30.62 -41.68 0.89
C LEU A 130 31.14 -42.70 -0.14
N GLY A 131 32.28 -42.44 -0.79
CA GLY A 131 32.87 -43.35 -1.77
C GLY A 131 33.17 -44.75 -1.23
N CYS A 132 33.43 -44.90 0.08
CA CYS A 132 33.58 -46.21 0.71
C CYS A 132 32.24 -46.97 0.86
N LEU A 133 31.10 -46.27 0.89
CA LEU A 133 29.77 -46.86 0.99
C LEU A 133 29.24 -47.35 -0.35
N PHE A 134 29.69 -46.74 -1.46
CA PHE A 134 29.20 -47.05 -2.81
C PHE A 134 30.09 -48.03 -3.61
N GLY A 135 31.08 -48.66 -2.98
CA GLY A 135 31.77 -49.83 -3.53
C GLY A 135 32.77 -49.51 -4.64
N GLY A 136 34.02 -49.27 -4.25
CA GLY A 136 35.14 -49.58 -5.13
C GLY A 136 35.17 -51.10 -5.35
N ASN A 137 34.90 -51.52 -6.59
CA ASN A 137 34.96 -52.90 -7.05
C ASN A 137 36.44 -53.38 -7.04
N ASN A 138 37.01 -53.60 -5.85
CA ASN A 138 38.34 -54.17 -5.68
C ASN A 138 38.22 -55.69 -5.53
N GLY A 139 38.61 -56.42 -6.58
CA GLY A 139 39.15 -57.76 -6.38
C GLY A 139 38.53 -58.92 -7.18
N LEU A 140 38.19 -58.76 -8.45
CA LEU A 140 38.08 -59.91 -9.35
C LEU A 140 39.23 -59.89 -10.36
N LYS A 141 40.36 -60.49 -9.95
CA LYS A 141 41.38 -60.97 -10.90
C LYS A 141 40.74 -62.13 -11.69
N PRO A 142 40.69 -62.09 -13.03
CA PRO A 142 40.37 -63.31 -13.77
C PRO A 142 41.50 -64.34 -13.56
N PRO A 143 41.19 -65.65 -13.48
CA PRO A 143 42.20 -66.68 -13.27
C PRO A 143 43.16 -66.73 -14.46
N SER A 144 44.46 -66.88 -14.17
CA SER A 144 45.40 -67.37 -15.17
C SER A 144 45.12 -68.85 -15.40
N GLU A 145 44.76 -69.23 -16.62
CA GLU A 145 44.87 -70.63 -17.05
C GLU A 145 45.88 -70.73 -18.19
N ALA A 146 46.63 -71.83 -18.11
CA ALA A 146 47.88 -72.15 -18.79
C ALA A 146 47.65 -72.82 -20.15
#